data_AF-A0A1Q6QXP8-F1
#
_entry.id   AF-A0A1Q6QXP8-F1
#
_cell.length_a   1.000
_cell.length_b   1.000
_cell.length_c   1.000
_cell.angle_alpha   90.00
_cell.angle_beta   90.00
_cell.angle_gamma   90.00
#
_symmetry.space_group_name_H-M   'P 1'
#
loop_
_entity.id
_entity.type
_entity.pdbx_description
1 polymer ?
#
loop_
_entity_poly.entity_id
_entity_poly.type
_entity_poly.pdbx_seq_one_letter_code
_entity_poly.pdbx_strand_id
1 'polypeptide(L)'
;MFILERDKINVLKHLGITFIITGSFMIIFGILFKIIIKSNATFINVSSGINFIVYKFMIISIIFYVCGIISYIGYYLLKKV
;
A
#
# COMPACT_ATOMS: atom_id res chain seq x y z
N MET A 1 -23.13 -13.97 -20.38
CA MET A 1 -21.94 -13.14 -20.64
C MET A 1 -21.86 -11.95 -19.67
N PHE A 2 -22.94 -11.17 -19.52
CA PHE A 2 -23.04 -10.01 -18.60
C PHE A 2 -22.68 -10.24 -17.12
N ILE A 3 -22.94 -11.44 -16.56
CA ILE A 3 -22.64 -11.73 -15.14
C ILE A 3 -21.13 -11.76 -14.90
N LEU A 4 -20.36 -12.35 -15.82
CA LEU A 4 -18.90 -12.44 -15.72
C LEU A 4 -18.23 -11.06 -15.80
N GLU A 5 -18.77 -10.14 -16.60
CA GLU A 5 -18.26 -8.78 -16.70
C GLU A 5 -18.51 -7.98 -15.42
N ARG A 6 -19.70 -8.12 -14.83
CA ARG A 6 -20.02 -7.52 -13.53
C ARG A 6 -19.10 -8.00 -12.41
N ASP A 7 -18.82 -9.31 -12.36
CA ASP A 7 -17.90 -9.87 -11.37
C ASP A 7 -16.47 -9.37 -11.56
N LYS A 8 -15.96 -9.31 -12.80
CA LYS A 8 -14.64 -8.74 -13.11
C LYS A 8 -14.53 -7.27 -12.68
N ILE A 9 -15.56 -6.47 -12.95
CA ILE A 9 -15.62 -5.06 -12.55
C ILE A 9 -15.60 -4.95 -11.01
N ASN A 10 -16.36 -5.79 -10.31
CA ASN A 10 -16.40 -5.78 -8.85
C ASN A 10 -15.05 -6.21 -8.23
N VAL A 11 -14.32 -7.11 -8.90
CA VAL A 11 -12.94 -7.49 -8.53
C VAL A 11 -11.98 -6.30 -8.61
N LEU A 12 -12.07 -5.44 -9.63
CA LEU A 12 -11.24 -4.21 -9.71
C LEU A 12 -11.50 -3.25 -8.55
N LYS A 13 -12.76 -3.12 -8.14
CA LYS A 13 -13.13 -2.30 -6.97
C LYS A 13 -12.51 -2.86 -5.70
N HIS A 14 -12.61 -4.16 -5.48
CA HIS A 14 -12.02 -4.83 -4.32
C HIS A 14 -10.50 -4.71 -4.32
N LEU A 15 -9.84 -4.96 -5.46
CA LEU A 15 -8.39 -4.79 -5.60
C LEU A 15 -7.93 -3.37 -5.28
N GLY A 16 -8.64 -2.36 -5.77
CA GLY A 16 -8.31 -0.96 -5.49
C GLY A 16 -8.33 -0.65 -3.99
N ILE A 17 -9.37 -1.10 -3.29
CA ILE A 17 -9.51 -0.93 -1.83
C ILE A 17 -8.40 -1.71 -1.11
N THR A 18 -8.15 -2.96 -1.49
CA THR A 18 -7.09 -3.78 -0.90
C THR A 18 -5.73 -3.10 -1.04
N PHE A 19 -5.38 -2.60 -2.22
CA PHE A 19 -4.11 -1.89 -2.44
C PHE A 19 -3.97 -0.64 -1.56
N ILE A 20 -5.03 0.15 -1.40
CA ILE A 20 -5.02 1.34 -0.52
C ILE A 20 -4.79 0.93 0.94
N ILE A 21 -5.48 -0.13 1.40
CA ILE A 21 -5.32 -0.64 2.76
C ILE A 21 -3.90 -1.17 2.98
N THR A 22 -3.38 -1.98 2.06
CA THR A 22 -2.01 -2.53 2.13
C THR A 22 -0.96 -1.42 2.13
N GLY A 23 -1.11 -0.39 1.28
CA GLY A 23 -0.22 0.78 1.28
C GLY A 23 -0.20 1.48 2.64
N SER A 24 -1.38 1.70 3.22
CA SER A 24 -1.52 2.31 4.54
C SER A 24 -0.83 1.50 5.65
N PHE A 25 -0.94 0.17 5.62
CA PHE A 25 -0.21 -0.70 6.55
C PHE A 25 1.31 -0.60 6.40
N MET A 26 1.84 -0.49 5.18
CA MET A 26 3.29 -0.34 4.97
C MET A 26 3.85 0.93 5.63
N ILE A 27 3.10 2.04 5.60
CA ILE A 27 3.47 3.27 6.30
C ILE A 27 3.47 3.05 7.81
N ILE A 28 2.42 2.45 8.35
CA ILE A 28 2.29 2.16 9.78
C ILE A 28 3.45 1.29 10.26
N PHE A 29 3.82 0.24 9.51
CA PHE A 29 4.98 -0.59 9.83
C PHE A 29 6.27 0.23 9.82
N GLY A 30 6.51 1.06 8.82
CA GLY A 30 7.68 1.94 8.77
C GLY A 30 7.79 2.86 9.99
N ILE A 31 6.67 3.44 10.43
CA ILE A 31 6.63 4.30 11.61
C ILE A 31 6.87 3.49 12.90
N LEU A 32 6.24 2.32 13.05
CA LEU A 32 6.43 1.43 14.19
C LEU A 32 7.90 1.02 14.34
N PHE A 33 8.56 0.64 13.25
CA PHE A 33 9.99 0.31 13.24
C PHE A 33 10.84 1.48 13.74
N LYS A 34 10.52 2.70 13.31
CA LYS A 34 11.24 3.91 13.75
C LYS A 34 11.04 4.19 15.25
N ILE A 35 9.84 3.97 15.78
CA ILE A 35 9.52 4.18 17.20
C ILE A 35 10.22 3.14 18.09
N ILE A 36 10.12 1.85 17.74
CA ILE A 36 10.71 0.75 18.53
C ILE A 36 12.21 0.95 18.71
N ILE A 37 12.89 1.43 17.66
CA ILE A 37 14.34 1.58 17.73
C ILE A 37 14.75 2.85 18.46
N LYS A 38 14.04 3.97 18.27
CA LYS A 38 14.28 5.19 19.05
C LYS A 38 14.12 4.96 20.56
N SER A 39 13.25 4.03 20.95
CA SER A 39 13.01 3.66 22.35
C SER A 39 14.09 2.75 22.95
N ASN A 40 14.98 2.15 22.14
CA ASN A 40 15.98 1.19 22.62
C ASN A 40 17.41 1.76 22.53
N ALA A 41 18.03 1.99 23.68
CA ALA A 41 19.40 2.54 23.80
C ALA A 41 20.50 1.62 23.21
N THR A 42 20.21 0.35 22.93
CA THR A 42 21.13 -0.63 22.35
C THR A 42 21.33 -0.50 20.84
N PHE A 43 20.50 0.28 20.13
CA PHE A 43 20.50 0.39 18.66
C PHE A 43 21.11 1.69 18.10
N ILE A 44 21.91 2.41 18.89
CA ILE A 44 22.50 3.71 18.54
C ILE A 44 23.20 3.70 17.16
N ASN A 45 23.78 2.57 16.74
CA ASN A 45 24.49 2.44 15.46
C ASN A 45 23.65 1.88 14.28
N VAL A 46 22.39 1.50 14.49
CA VAL A 46 21.53 0.85 13.46
C VAL A 46 20.58 1.85 12.76
N SER A 47 20.58 3.10 13.23
CA SER A 47 19.72 4.19 12.72
C SER A 47 19.78 4.36 11.19
N SER A 48 20.98 4.25 10.60
CA SER A 48 21.16 4.34 9.13
C SER A 48 20.44 3.22 8.39
N GLY A 49 20.62 1.96 8.81
CA GLY A 49 19.99 0.79 8.18
C GLY A 49 18.47 0.82 8.30
N ILE A 50 17.94 1.32 9.41
CA ILE A 50 16.49 1.43 9.61
C ILE A 50 15.90 2.57 8.79
N ASN A 51 16.56 3.72 8.69
CA ASN A 51 16.10 4.78 7.80
C ASN A 51 16.03 4.29 6.35
N PHE A 52 16.97 3.45 5.91
CA PHE A 52 16.91 2.78 4.62
C PHE A 52 15.69 1.85 4.50
N ILE A 53 15.43 1.01 5.50
CA ILE A 53 14.27 0.10 5.52
C ILE A 53 12.95 0.90 5.50
N VAL A 54 12.81 1.92 6.34
CA VAL A 54 11.62 2.79 6.37
C VAL A 54 11.43 3.49 5.04
N TYR A 55 12.50 3.98 4.42
CA TYR A 55 12.43 4.58 3.09
C TYR A 55 11.93 3.58 2.02
N LYS A 56 12.36 2.31 2.08
CA LYS A 56 11.85 1.26 1.21
C LYS A 56 10.36 0.98 1.45
N PHE A 57 9.91 0.92 2.70
CA PHE A 57 8.48 0.79 3.02
C PHE A 57 7.64 1.95 2.47
N MET A 58 8.14 3.19 2.55
CA MET A 58 7.47 4.36 1.98
C MET A 58 7.35 4.27 0.46
N ILE A 59 8.42 3.87 -0.24
CA ILE A 59 8.38 3.64 -1.70
C ILE A 59 7.32 2.59 -2.06
N ILE A 60 7.33 1.46 -1.36
CA ILE A 60 6.37 0.38 -1.60
C ILE A 60 4.94 0.88 -1.38
N SER A 61 4.68 1.64 -0.31
CA SER A 61 3.37 2.24 -0.06
C SER A 61 2.91 3.15 -1.20
N ILE A 62 3.80 3.96 -1.78
CA ILE A 62 3.45 4.85 -2.90
C ILE A 62 3.02 4.01 -4.11
N ILE A 63 3.78 2.95 -4.41
CA ILE A 63 3.44 2.02 -5.51
C ILE A 63 2.05 1.41 -5.29
N PHE A 64 1.76 0.95 -4.07
CA PHE A 64 0.44 0.41 -3.72
C PHE A 64 -0.68 1.44 -3.90
N TYR A 65 -0.49 2.70 -3.50
CA TYR A 65 -1.49 3.74 -3.74
C TYR A 65 -1.71 4.01 -5.23
N VAL A 66 -0.65 4.06 -6.03
CA VAL A 66 -0.75 4.23 -7.50
C VAL A 66 -1.53 3.07 -8.11
N CYS A 67 -1.24 1.82 -7.74
CA CYS A 67 -2.00 0.66 -8.19
C CYS A 67 -3.48 0.72 -7.74
N GLY A 68 -3.74 1.17 -6.51
CA GLY A 68 -5.09 1.36 -6.00
C GLY A 68 -5.91 2.37 -6.81
N ILE A 69 -5.30 3.51 -7.14
CA ILE A 69 -5.92 4.56 -7.97
C ILE A 69 -6.20 4.03 -9.38
N ILE A 70 -5.23 3.36 -10.01
CA ILE A 70 -5.40 2.78 -11.36
C ILE A 70 -6.55 1.75 -11.36
N SER A 71 -6.61 0.88 -10.35
CA SER A 71 -7.68 -0.12 -10.22
C SER A 71 -9.05 0.53 -10.06
N TYR A 72 -9.14 1.63 -9.29
CA TYR A 72 -10.37 2.38 -9.10
C TYR A 72 -10.84 3.12 -10.37
N ILE A 73 -9.90 3.74 -11.10
CA ILE A 73 -10.18 4.37 -12.40
C ILE A 73 -10.64 3.31 -13.42
N GLY A 74 -9.97 2.16 -13.46
CA GLY A 74 -10.35 1.03 -14.32
C GLY A 74 -11.77 0.53 -14.02
N TYR A 75 -12.14 0.42 -12.74
CA TYR A 75 -13.51 0.11 -12.32
C TYR A 75 -14.52 1.14 -12.88
N TYR A 76 -14.23 2.43 -12.76
CA TYR A 76 -15.12 3.48 -13.25
C TYR A 76 -15.27 3.49 -14.79
N LEU A 77 -14.17 3.27 -15.51
CA LEU A 77 -14.18 3.19 -16.97
C LEU A 77 -15.01 2.00 -17.44
N LEU A 78 -14.78 0.81 -16.88
CA LEU A 78 -15.48 -0.42 -17.27
C LEU A 78 -16.94 -0.44 -16.85
N LYS A 79 -17.31 0.23 -15.75
CA LYS A 79 -18.72 0.36 -15.35
C LYS A 79 -19.51 1.28 -16.29
N LYS A 80 -18.83 2.20 -16.98
CA LYS A 80 -19.45 3.20 -17.86
C LYS A 80 -19.69 2.68 -19.28
N VAL A 81 -19.01 1.59 -19.66
CA VAL A 81 -19.23 0.81 -20.88
C VAL A 81 -20.38 -0.16 -20.65
#